data_AF-A0A2D3VZG3-F1
#
_entry.id   AF-A0A2D3VZG3-F1
#
_cell.length_a   1.000
_cell.length_b   1.000
_cell.length_c   1.000
_cell.angle_alpha   90.00
_cell.angle_beta   90.00
_cell.angle_gamma   90.00
#
_symmetry.space_group_name_H-M   'P 1'
#
loop_
_entity.id
_entity.type
_entity.pdbx_description
1 polymer ?
#
loop_
_entity_poly.entity_id
_entity_poly.type
_entity_poly.pdbx_seq_one_letter_code
_entity_poly.pdbx_strand_id
1 'polypeptide(L)'
;MILSKLHLENFKKYTAYDITFGEGLVGIIGKNGSGKSTIFEAILFALYGEFKERGNKELIRNANASEKDAVVVELDFEFEGIEYKVLREFRGKAMSANAKLFKNAELTTSGAKEVTNAIIRLTKMSKEAFMHTLFASQKE
;
A
#
# COMPACT_ATOMS: atom_id res chain seq x y z
N MET A 1 3.70 14.34 3.93
CA MET A 1 2.82 13.37 3.24
C MET A 1 1.54 13.28 4.04
N ILE A 2 0.39 13.48 3.40
CA ILE A 2 -0.93 13.37 4.01
C ILE A 2 -1.70 12.30 3.25
N LEU A 3 -2.15 11.24 3.91
CA LEU A 3 -2.91 10.16 3.28
C LEU A 3 -4.37 10.62 3.11
N SER A 4 -4.99 10.33 1.97
CA SER A 4 -6.38 10.71 1.70
C SER A 4 -7.28 9.50 1.48
N LYS A 5 -6.83 8.51 0.72
CA LYS A 5 -7.60 7.29 0.46
C LYS A 5 -6.72 6.05 0.34
N LEU A 6 -7.17 4.93 0.89
CA LEU A 6 -6.61 3.61 0.64
C LEU A 6 -7.71 2.68 0.13
N HIS A 7 -7.49 2.08 -1.02
CA HIS A 7 -8.36 1.05 -1.59
C HIS A 7 -7.64 -0.31 -1.61
N LEU A 8 -8.33 -1.35 -1.16
CA LEU A 8 -7.83 -2.71 -1.07
C LEU A 8 -8.76 -3.66 -1.82
N GLU A 9 -8.20 -4.48 -2.68
CA GLU A 9 -8.90 -5.57 -3.35
C GLU A 9 -8.11 -6.87 -3.20
N ASN A 10 -8.77 -7.92 -2.73
CA ASN A 10 -8.21 -9.26 -2.52
C ASN A 10 -6.89 -9.27 -1.74
N PHE A 11 -6.71 -8.32 -0.81
CA PHE A 11 -5.49 -8.12 -0.04
C PHE A 11 -5.66 -8.64 1.39
N LYS A 12 -4.99 -9.77 1.69
CA LYS A 12 -5.04 -10.48 2.98
C LYS A 12 -6.47 -10.71 3.48
N LYS A 13 -6.91 -9.98 4.51
CA LYS A 13 -8.26 -10.13 5.10
C LYS A 13 -9.34 -9.35 4.35
N TYR A 14 -8.96 -8.45 3.46
CA TYR A 14 -9.88 -7.59 2.72
C TYR A 14 -10.20 -8.20 1.36
N THR A 15 -11.49 -8.34 1.04
CA THR A 15 -11.95 -8.74 -0.31
C THR A 15 -12.10 -7.51 -1.18
N ALA A 16 -12.80 -6.48 -0.69
CA ALA A 16 -12.84 -5.16 -1.27
C ALA A 16 -13.14 -4.17 -0.12
N TYR A 17 -12.31 -3.13 0.04
CA TYR A 17 -12.51 -2.15 1.11
C TYR A 17 -11.86 -0.80 0.78
N ASP A 18 -12.63 0.27 0.97
CA ASP A 18 -12.17 1.65 0.83
C ASP A 18 -12.05 2.31 2.22
N ILE A 19 -10.93 2.99 2.45
CA ILE A 19 -10.68 3.81 3.64
C ILE A 19 -10.44 5.23 3.17
N THR A 20 -11.24 6.17 3.66
CA THR A 20 -10.97 7.60 3.53
C THR A 20 -10.33 8.07 4.82
N PHE A 21 -9.17 8.70 4.73
CA PHE A 21 -8.50 9.33 5.85
C PHE A 21 -8.97 10.78 5.94
N GLY A 22 -9.68 11.10 7.03
CA GLY A 22 -10.01 12.48 7.37
C GLY A 22 -8.78 13.23 7.90
N GLU A 23 -8.87 14.55 7.93
CA GLU A 23 -7.88 15.37 8.61
C GLU A 23 -7.89 15.13 10.13
N GLY A 24 -6.74 15.32 10.76
CA GLY A 24 -6.58 15.17 12.20
C GLY A 24 -6.31 13.73 12.65
N LEU A 25 -6.89 13.34 13.79
CA LEU A 25 -6.61 12.07 14.44
C LEU A 25 -7.59 10.98 13.98
N VAL A 26 -7.06 9.94 13.35
CA VAL A 26 -7.84 8.76 12.92
C VAL A 26 -7.56 7.58 13.85
N GLY A 27 -8.61 7.03 14.47
CA GLY A 27 -8.54 5.81 15.27
C GLY A 27 -9.03 4.58 14.51
N ILE A 28 -8.19 3.53 14.41
CA ILE A 28 -8.57 2.24 13.81
C ILE A 28 -8.80 1.22 14.93
N ILE A 29 -10.06 0.85 15.17
CA ILE A 29 -10.48 -0.01 16.29
C ILE A 29 -11.03 -1.33 15.77
N GLY A 30 -10.78 -2.42 16.49
CA GLY A 30 -11.26 -3.76 16.13
C GLY A 30 -10.63 -4.85 16.97
N LYS A 31 -11.18 -6.07 16.91
CA LYS A 31 -10.66 -7.24 17.64
C LYS A 31 -9.28 -7.66 17.14
N ASN A 32 -8.54 -8.44 17.93
CA ASN A 32 -7.31 -9.08 17.45
C ASN A 32 -7.60 -9.96 16.23
N GLY A 33 -6.73 -9.90 15.22
CA GLY A 33 -6.92 -10.62 13.96
C GLY A 33 -7.90 -9.97 12.97
N SER A 34 -8.51 -8.82 13.28
CA SER A 34 -9.50 -8.17 12.40
C SER A 34 -8.90 -7.47 11.16
N GLY A 35 -7.57 -7.49 10.98
CA GLY A 35 -6.92 -6.84 9.83
C GLY A 35 -6.48 -5.39 10.05
N LYS A 36 -6.41 -4.90 11.30
CA LYS A 36 -5.89 -3.54 11.59
C LYS A 36 -4.45 -3.35 11.11
N SER A 37 -3.56 -4.27 11.48
CA SER A 37 -2.15 -4.24 11.05
C SER A 37 -2.02 -4.37 9.53
N THR A 38 -2.97 -5.04 8.87
CA THR A 38 -3.01 -5.18 7.41
C THR A 38 -3.23 -3.84 6.70
N ILE A 39 -3.96 -2.89 7.29
CA ILE A 39 -4.10 -1.53 6.73
C ILE A 39 -2.73 -0.85 6.67
N PHE A 40 -1.98 -0.94 7.75
CA PHE A 40 -0.64 -0.37 7.82
C PHE A 40 0.33 -1.05 6.84
N GLU A 41 0.29 -2.39 6.75
CA GLU A 41 1.07 -3.13 5.76
C GLU A 41 0.71 -2.77 4.32
N ALA A 42 -0.57 -2.49 4.04
CA ALA A 42 -1.01 -2.06 2.72
C ALA A 42 -0.44 -0.69 2.35
N ILE A 43 -0.42 0.27 3.28
CA ILE A 43 0.20 1.58 3.05
C ILE A 43 1.70 1.42 2.73
N LEU A 44 2.42 0.62 3.52
CA LEU A 44 3.83 0.33 3.26
C LEU A 44 4.05 -0.36 1.92
N PHE A 45 3.18 -1.32 1.59
CA PHE A 45 3.25 -2.03 0.32
C PHE A 45 2.98 -1.08 -0.85
N ALA A 46 1.97 -0.21 -0.76
CA ALA A 46 1.69 0.79 -1.79
C ALA A 46 2.93 1.66 -2.05
N LEU A 47 3.56 2.18 -0.99
CA LEU A 47 4.72 3.07 -1.15
C LEU A 47 5.97 2.32 -1.65
N TYR A 48 6.33 1.21 -1.02
CA TYR A 48 7.65 0.59 -1.20
C TYR A 48 7.66 -0.73 -1.97
N GLY A 49 6.49 -1.35 -2.18
CA GLY A 49 6.36 -2.61 -2.91
C GLY A 49 6.90 -3.83 -2.17
N GLU A 50 7.27 -3.68 -0.90
CA GLU A 50 7.89 -4.74 -0.10
C GLU A 50 7.04 -5.14 1.11
N PHE A 51 6.90 -6.44 1.31
CA PHE A 51 6.36 -7.02 2.54
C PHE A 51 7.47 -7.33 3.53
N LYS A 52 7.12 -7.40 4.82
CA LYS A 52 8.05 -7.87 5.87
C LYS A 52 8.43 -9.35 5.66
N GLU A 53 7.50 -10.16 5.15
CA GLU A 53 7.72 -11.57 4.84
C GLU A 53 8.33 -11.73 3.45
N ARG A 54 9.65 -11.80 3.37
CA ARG A 54 10.34 -12.16 2.13
C ARG A 54 10.01 -13.63 1.79
N GLY A 55 9.33 -13.84 0.66
CA GLY A 55 9.29 -15.16 0.02
C GLY A 55 7.91 -15.77 -0.23
N ASN A 56 6.81 -15.19 0.27
CA ASN A 56 5.49 -15.83 0.11
C ASN A 56 4.42 -14.88 -0.43
N LYS A 57 4.51 -14.55 -1.72
CA LYS A 57 3.54 -13.69 -2.41
C LYS A 57 2.10 -14.23 -2.34
N GLU A 58 1.93 -15.54 -2.16
CA GLU A 58 0.61 -16.15 -1.98
C GLU A 58 -0.09 -15.70 -0.70
N LEU A 59 0.66 -15.37 0.37
CA LEU A 59 0.08 -14.87 1.63
C LEU A 59 -0.51 -13.47 1.52
N ILE A 60 -0.30 -12.79 0.39
CA ILE A 60 -0.85 -11.47 0.11
C ILE A 60 -2.29 -11.61 -0.42
N ARG A 61 -2.59 -12.67 -1.18
CA ARG A 61 -3.91 -12.87 -1.76
C ARG A 61 -4.90 -13.28 -0.67
N ASN A 62 -6.09 -12.69 -0.70
CA ASN A 62 -7.20 -13.11 0.15
C ASN A 62 -7.54 -14.59 -0.10
N ALA A 63 -7.78 -15.35 0.96
CA ALA A 63 -8.07 -16.79 0.86
C ALA A 63 -9.34 -17.10 0.05
N ASN A 64 -10.26 -16.14 -0.08
CA ASN A 64 -11.48 -16.27 -0.87
C ASN A 64 -11.32 -15.86 -2.34
N ALA A 65 -10.16 -15.30 -2.72
CA ALA A 65 -9.88 -14.88 -4.08
C ALA A 65 -9.25 -16.02 -4.89
N SER A 66 -9.66 -16.18 -6.13
CA SER A 66 -9.11 -17.17 -7.05
C SER A 66 -7.70 -16.77 -7.55
N GLU A 67 -6.99 -17.71 -8.16
CA GLU A 67 -5.69 -17.44 -8.80
C GLU A 67 -5.76 -16.42 -9.95
N LYS A 68 -6.96 -16.20 -10.51
CA LYS A 68 -7.19 -15.27 -11.62
C LYS A 68 -7.47 -13.85 -11.13
N ASP A 69 -7.94 -13.72 -9.89
CA ASP A 69 -8.31 -12.43 -9.32
C ASP A 69 -7.05 -11.61 -9.02
N ALA A 70 -7.12 -10.33 -9.35
CA ALA A 70 -6.06 -9.40 -9.06
C ALA A 70 -6.05 -9.07 -7.57
N VAL A 71 -4.84 -8.92 -7.01
CA VAL A 71 -4.65 -8.28 -5.72
C VAL A 71 -4.30 -6.84 -5.99
N VAL A 72 -5.08 -5.90 -5.45
CA VAL A 72 -4.91 -4.47 -5.71
C VAL A 72 -4.73 -3.71 -4.40
N VAL A 73 -3.77 -2.82 -4.39
CA VAL A 73 -3.61 -1.79 -3.35
C VAL A 73 -3.40 -0.46 -4.03
N GLU A 74 -4.31 0.47 -3.78
CA GLU A 74 -4.23 1.84 -4.28
C GLU A 74 -4.18 2.81 -3.09
N LEU A 75 -3.22 3.72 -3.10
CA LEU A 75 -3.04 4.74 -2.09
C LEU A 75 -3.00 6.13 -2.74
N ASP A 76 -3.92 6.97 -2.33
CA ASP A 76 -3.97 8.40 -2.65
C ASP A 76 -3.36 9.17 -1.48
N PHE A 77 -2.45 10.08 -1.79
CA PHE A 77 -1.79 10.93 -0.80
C PHE A 77 -1.36 12.27 -1.40
N GLU A 78 -1.25 13.28 -0.55
CA GLU A 78 -0.66 14.57 -0.88
C GLU A 78 0.79 14.64 -0.40
N PHE A 79 1.68 15.22 -1.21
CA PHE A 79 3.04 15.56 -0.83
C PHE A 79 3.42 16.91 -1.41
N GLU A 80 3.83 17.85 -0.55
CA GLU A 80 4.20 19.23 -0.94
C GLU A 80 3.11 19.94 -1.77
N GLY A 81 1.83 19.76 -1.41
CA GLY A 81 0.69 20.38 -2.10
C GLY A 81 0.32 19.75 -3.44
N ILE A 82 0.90 18.58 -3.76
CA ILE A 82 0.64 17.86 -5.01
C ILE A 82 -0.05 16.53 -4.70
N GLU A 83 -1.08 16.20 -5.47
CA GLU A 83 -1.80 14.94 -5.36
C GLU A 83 -1.05 13.82 -6.08
N TYR A 84 -0.88 12.70 -5.38
CA TYR A 84 -0.28 11.49 -5.90
C TYR A 84 -1.19 10.29 -5.68
N LYS A 85 -1.11 9.34 -6.61
CA LYS A 85 -1.75 8.03 -6.51
C LYS A 85 -0.76 6.95 -6.85
N VAL A 86 -0.61 5.98 -5.98
CA VAL A 86 0.14 4.75 -6.26
C VAL A 86 -0.81 3.60 -6.35
N LEU A 87 -0.81 2.93 -7.50
CA LEU A 87 -1.52 1.68 -7.73
C LEU A 87 -0.50 0.55 -7.81
N ARG A 88 -0.67 -0.48 -6.99
CA ARG A 88 0.09 -1.73 -7.10
C ARG A 88 -0.85 -2.91 -7.28
N GLU A 89 -0.48 -3.79 -8.20
CA GLU A 89 -1.28 -4.97 -8.52
C GLU A 89 -0.41 -6.22 -8.63
N PHE A 90 -0.93 -7.35 -8.14
CA PHE A 90 -0.46 -8.66 -8.55
C PHE A 90 -1.54 -9.34 -9.38
N ARG A 91 -1.17 -9.83 -10.57
CA ARG A 91 -2.11 -10.47 -11.50
C ARG A 91 -1.69 -11.90 -11.84
N GLY A 92 -2.70 -12.75 -12.01
CA GLY A 92 -2.58 -14.12 -12.47
C GLY A 92 -1.89 -15.07 -11.49
N LYS A 93 -1.77 -16.34 -11.91
CA LYS A 93 -1.18 -17.42 -11.11
C LYS A 93 0.26 -17.12 -10.67
N ALA A 94 1.06 -16.51 -11.55
CA ALA A 94 2.46 -16.18 -11.28
C ALA A 94 2.65 -14.95 -10.36
N MET A 95 1.58 -14.26 -9.95
CA MET A 95 1.65 -13.04 -9.14
C MET A 95 2.60 -12.00 -9.75
N SER A 96 2.39 -11.71 -11.04
CA SER A 96 3.18 -10.72 -11.77
C SER A 96 2.92 -9.33 -11.18
N ALA A 97 4.00 -8.68 -10.72
CA ALA A 97 3.94 -7.40 -10.04
C ALA A 97 3.83 -6.25 -11.05
N ASN A 98 2.80 -5.44 -10.92
CA ASN A 98 2.61 -4.21 -11.68
C ASN A 98 2.48 -3.04 -10.71
N ALA A 99 2.97 -1.87 -11.11
CA ALA A 99 2.77 -0.66 -10.35
C ALA A 99 2.67 0.55 -11.28
N LYS A 100 1.90 1.54 -10.85
CA LYS A 100 1.76 2.84 -11.51
C LYS A 100 1.80 3.94 -10.46
N LEU A 101 2.45 5.04 -10.80
CA LEU A 101 2.45 6.29 -10.03
C LEU A 101 1.83 7.38 -10.89
N PHE A 102 0.86 8.08 -10.33
CA PHE A 102 0.23 9.23 -10.93
C PHE A 102 0.54 10.48 -10.11
N LYS A 103 0.63 11.61 -10.81
CA LYS A 103 0.78 12.95 -10.25
C LYS A 103 -0.31 13.82 -10.85
N ASN A 104 -1.18 14.42 -10.03
CA ASN A 104 -2.33 15.20 -10.50
C ASN A 104 -3.15 14.45 -11.58
N ALA A 105 -3.47 13.18 -11.30
CA ALA A 105 -4.16 12.24 -12.20
C ALA A 105 -3.41 11.83 -13.49
N GLU A 106 -2.22 12.36 -13.77
CA GLU A 106 -1.41 11.96 -14.93
C GLU A 106 -0.44 10.83 -14.56
N LEU A 107 -0.36 9.80 -15.40
CA LEU A 107 0.58 8.68 -15.21
C LEU A 107 2.01 9.16 -15.45
N THR A 108 2.85 9.14 -14.42
CA THR A 108 4.26 9.59 -14.51
C THR A 108 5.25 8.44 -14.52
N THR A 109 4.91 7.30 -13.91
CA THR A 109 5.83 6.16 -13.80
C THR A 109 5.07 4.84 -13.79
N SER A 110 5.62 3.83 -14.44
CA SER A 110 5.09 2.47 -14.48
C SER A 110 6.21 1.46 -14.27
N GLY A 111 5.90 0.34 -13.63
CA GLY A 111 6.85 -0.71 -13.28
C GLY A 111 7.12 -0.75 -11.77
N ALA A 112 7.13 -1.95 -11.19
CA ALA A 112 7.17 -2.13 -9.74
C ALA A 112 8.43 -1.51 -9.10
N LYS A 113 9.59 -1.67 -9.75
CA LYS A 113 10.87 -1.15 -9.28
C LYS A 113 10.98 0.35 -9.52
N GLU A 114 10.53 0.81 -10.69
CA GLU A 114 10.56 2.20 -11.12
C GLU A 114 9.69 3.07 -10.22
N VAL A 115 8.49 2.60 -9.89
CA VAL A 115 7.58 3.28 -8.94
C VAL A 115 8.20 3.35 -7.54
N THR A 116 8.79 2.27 -7.03
CA THR A 116 9.49 2.32 -5.73
C THR A 116 10.62 3.35 -5.73
N ASN A 117 11.44 3.37 -6.79
CA ASN A 117 12.52 4.36 -6.92
C ASN A 117 11.98 5.79 -7.02
N ALA A 118 10.87 6.01 -7.73
CA ALA A 118 10.23 7.31 -7.81
C ALA A 118 9.72 7.79 -6.45
N ILE A 119 9.11 6.91 -5.65
CA ILE A 119 8.66 7.22 -4.28
C ILE A 119 9.82 7.55 -3.36
N ILE A 120 10.92 6.79 -3.40
CA ILE A 120 12.11 7.06 -2.59
C ILE A 120 12.72 8.42 -2.97
N ARG A 121 12.76 8.76 -4.27
CA ARG A 121 13.26 10.06 -4.74
C ARG A 121 12.35 11.22 -4.34
N LEU A 122 11.03 11.03 -4.45
CA LEU A 122 10.02 12.02 -4.07
C LEU A 122 10.08 12.33 -2.58
N THR A 123 10.02 11.29 -1.75
CA THR A 123 9.96 11.43 -0.29
C THR A 123 11.33 11.67 0.34
N LYS A 124 12.42 11.37 -0.37
CA LYS A 124 13.80 11.31 0.15
C LYS A 124 13.93 10.36 1.35
N MET A 125 13.03 9.38 1.47
CA MET A 125 12.95 8.45 2.59
C MET A 125 12.97 7.01 2.09
N SER A 126 13.87 6.21 2.66
CA SER A 126 13.80 4.74 2.50
C SER A 126 12.62 4.19 3.30
N LYS A 127 12.29 2.92 3.06
CA LYS A 127 11.28 2.19 3.84
C LYS A 127 11.64 2.16 5.33
N GLU A 128 12.90 1.91 5.67
CA GLU A 128 13.38 1.90 7.06
C GLU A 128 13.20 3.27 7.71
N ALA A 129 13.58 4.34 7.01
CA ALA A 129 13.39 5.70 7.51
C ALA A 129 11.91 6.00 7.75
N PHE A 130 11.03 5.66 6.80
CA PHE A 130 9.58 5.82 6.97
C PHE A 130 9.06 5.06 8.19
N MET A 131 9.48 3.80 8.35
CA MET A 131 9.11 2.94 9.47
C MET A 131 9.58 3.46 10.83
N HIS A 132 10.69 4.19 10.90
CA HIS A 132 11.22 4.71 12.16
C HIS A 132 10.72 6.13 12.48
N THR A 133 10.36 6.91 11.47
CA THR A 133 9.95 8.31 11.64
C THR A 133 8.44 8.47 11.73
N LEU A 134 7.69 7.75 10.90
CA LEU A 134 6.24 7.92 10.76
C LEU A 134 5.45 6.79 11.42
N PHE A 135 6.14 5.77 11.91
CA PHE A 135 5.51 4.65 12.60
C PHE A 135 6.13 4.41 13.97
N ALA A 136 5.32 4.63 15.00
CA ALA A 136 5.61 4.15 16.34
C ALA A 136 5.03 2.74 16.47
N SER A 137 5.85 1.71 16.27
CA SER A 137 5.48 0.36 16.65
C SER A 137 5.44 0.27 18.17
N GLN A 138 4.42 -0.38 18.74
CA GLN A 138 4.48 -0.81 20.12
C GLN A 138 5.67 -1.78 20.26
N LYS A 139 6.76 -1.32 20.89
CA LYS A 139 7.79 -2.22 21.41
C LYS A 139 7.16 -2.95 22.59
N GLU A 140 7.36 -4.27 22.64
CA GLU A 140 7.19 -5.03 23.88
C GLU A 140 8.09 -4.47 24.98
#